data_AF-A0A2A4FYM3-F1
#
_entry.id   AF-A0A2A4FYM3-F1
#
_cell.length_a   1.000
_cell.length_b   1.000
_cell.length_c   1.000
_cell.angle_alpha   90.00
_cell.angle_beta   90.00
_cell.angle_gamma   90.00
#
_symmetry.space_group_name_H-M   'P 1'
#
loop_
_entity.id
_entity.type
_entity.pdbx_description
1 polymer ?
#
loop_
_entity_poly.entity_id
_entity_poly.type
_entity_poly.pdbx_seq_one_letter_code
_entity_poly.pdbx_strand_id
1 'polypeptide(L)'
;MLSPMGVMTIVIDGATDWAATGQMLSGVGTVLGALAVIYAAKVGADTFSSWKRQKLEERRIAVAEQALALAFRIEEAFEQIRYPSATATEQAAAFENMIGIGLIDDRTPIEIRSRLLPAQVAVDRINATSPLFLELSEVMPLTRAFLHRDVAEHLVELRQHRQRITHAALELLQNARHAQRAQTENQREREEKWRNEREAIVISDEDRLDVFRGAINNCVARLDGQLGPIVRIDINVRQRRFQRIAIKRR
;
A
#
# COMPACT_ATOMS: atom_id res chain seq x y z
N MET A 1 40.71 68.93 89.31
CA MET A 1 39.45 69.07 88.56
C MET A 1 39.80 69.44 87.12
N LEU A 2 39.88 68.44 86.25
CA LEU A 2 40.06 68.58 84.80
C LEU A 2 39.28 67.41 84.16
N SER A 3 38.17 67.72 83.52
CA SER A 3 37.48 66.79 82.61
C SER A 3 38.04 66.97 81.21
N PRO A 4 38.34 65.87 80.50
CA PRO A 4 38.27 65.85 79.03
C PRO A 4 37.40 64.68 78.57
N MET A 5 36.31 65.00 77.87
CA MET A 5 36.15 64.88 76.40
C MET A 5 35.61 63.52 75.99
N GLY A 6 34.28 63.43 75.95
CA GLY A 6 33.57 62.38 75.22
C GLY A 6 33.81 62.55 73.72
N VAL A 7 34.43 61.54 73.11
CA VAL A 7 34.56 61.40 71.67
C VAL A 7 33.20 61.00 71.12
N MET A 8 32.56 61.91 70.40
CA MET A 8 31.30 61.68 69.71
C MET A 8 31.59 61.05 68.34
N THR A 9 31.53 59.72 68.28
CA THR A 9 31.62 58.96 67.04
C THR A 9 30.31 59.13 66.26
N ILE A 10 30.33 59.89 65.18
CA ILE A 10 29.22 59.97 64.23
C ILE A 10 29.28 58.72 63.34
N VAL A 11 28.41 57.75 63.63
CA VAL A 11 28.15 56.62 62.73
C VAL A 11 27.19 57.11 61.65
N ILE A 12 27.72 57.30 60.43
CA ILE A 12 26.90 57.57 59.25
C ILE A 12 26.44 56.22 58.71
N ASP A 13 25.30 55.72 59.20
CA ASP A 13 24.57 54.61 58.58
C ASP A 13 23.90 55.13 57.30
N GLY A 14 24.72 55.36 56.27
CA GLY A 14 24.27 55.49 54.90
C GLY A 14 23.93 54.10 54.36
N ALA A 15 22.86 53.50 54.87
CA ALA A 15 22.27 52.30 54.28
C ALA A 15 21.62 52.69 52.93
N THR A 16 22.45 52.91 51.91
CA THR A 16 22.01 52.68 50.53
C THR A 16 21.48 51.27 50.50
N ASP A 17 20.16 51.14 50.37
CA ASP A 17 19.43 49.88 50.38
C ASP A 17 19.71 49.12 49.08
N TRP A 18 20.93 48.60 48.95
CA TRP A 18 21.35 47.70 47.88
C TRP A 18 20.51 46.40 47.89
N ALA A 19 19.87 46.08 49.01
CA ALA A 19 18.93 44.97 49.11
C ALA A 19 17.63 45.26 48.35
N ALA A 20 17.09 46.48 48.41
CA ALA A 20 15.92 46.88 47.62
C ALA A 20 16.20 46.88 46.11
N THR A 21 17.36 47.38 45.66
CA THR A 21 17.75 47.34 44.23
C THR A 21 18.03 45.91 43.75
N GLY A 22 18.58 45.06 44.62
CA GLY A 22 18.81 43.63 44.34
C GLY A 22 17.51 42.83 44.21
N GLN A 23 16.47 43.14 45.00
CA GLN A 23 15.16 42.50 44.88
C GLN A 23 14.40 42.93 43.63
N MET A 24 14.53 44.19 43.19
CA MET A 24 13.89 44.63 41.93
C MET A 24 14.57 44.03 40.69
N LEU A 25 15.90 43.90 40.68
CA LEU A 25 16.64 43.26 39.58
C LEU A 25 16.34 41.75 39.45
N SER A 26 16.12 41.04 40.57
CA SER A 26 15.71 39.63 40.52
C SER A 26 14.27 39.45 40.01
N GLY A 27 13.39 40.42 40.28
CA GLY A 27 12.04 40.47 39.72
C GLY A 27 12.00 40.64 38.20
N VAL A 28 12.86 41.51 37.64
CA VAL A 28 12.97 41.71 36.18
C VAL A 28 13.57 40.47 35.49
N GLY A 29 14.58 39.85 36.11
CA GLY A 29 15.20 38.62 35.60
C GLY A 29 14.24 37.43 35.54
N THR A 30 13.35 37.29 36.53
CA THR A 30 12.35 36.21 36.56
C THR A 30 11.25 36.40 35.51
N VAL A 31 10.79 37.63 35.26
CA VAL A 31 9.81 37.93 34.20
C VAL A 31 10.41 37.69 32.81
N LEU A 32 11.65 38.14 32.56
CA LEU A 32 12.33 37.88 31.29
C LEU A 32 12.63 36.39 31.08
N GLY A 33 13.03 35.67 32.13
CA GLY A 33 13.22 34.23 32.10
C GLY A 33 11.93 33.47 31.77
N ALA A 34 10.79 33.85 32.39
CA ALA A 34 9.49 33.27 32.09
C ALA A 34 9.07 33.51 30.64
N LEU A 35 9.27 34.73 30.10
CA LEU A 35 8.98 35.05 28.70
C LEU A 35 9.86 34.25 27.73
N ALA A 36 11.14 34.05 28.04
CA ALA A 36 12.05 33.23 27.24
C ALA A 36 11.60 31.76 27.18
N VAL A 37 11.14 31.19 28.30
CA VAL A 37 10.60 29.82 28.36
C VAL A 37 9.30 29.70 27.57
N ILE A 38 8.39 30.67 27.68
CA ILE A 38 7.14 30.71 26.89
C ILE A 38 7.46 30.78 25.39
N TYR A 39 8.40 31.63 25.00
CA TYR A 39 8.83 31.75 23.60
C TYR A 39 9.48 30.46 23.09
N ALA A 40 10.40 29.87 23.85
CA ALA A 40 11.03 28.61 23.50
C ALA A 40 10.01 27.45 23.38
N ALA A 41 9.02 27.40 24.29
CA ALA A 41 7.94 26.43 24.22
C ALA A 41 7.06 26.62 22.97
N LYS A 42 6.77 27.87 22.58
CA LYS A 42 6.02 28.19 21.37
C LYS A 42 6.77 27.79 20.10
N VAL A 43 8.04 28.17 19.99
CA VAL A 43 8.91 27.78 18.86
C VAL A 43 9.09 26.26 18.80
N GLY A 44 9.22 25.60 19.96
CA GLY A 44 9.28 24.15 20.06
C GLY A 44 7.99 23.46 19.59
N ALA A 45 6.83 23.98 19.97
CA ALA A 45 5.52 23.47 19.54
C ALA A 45 5.31 23.60 18.03
N ASP A 46 5.66 24.75 17.45
CA ASP A 46 5.57 24.98 16.00
C ASP A 46 6.51 24.05 15.23
N THR A 47 7.74 23.87 15.73
CA THR A 47 8.72 22.94 15.15
C THR A 47 8.23 21.49 15.23
N PHE A 48 7.66 21.07 16.36
CA PHE A 48 7.13 19.72 16.52
C PHE A 48 5.94 19.45 15.60
N SER A 49 5.03 20.42 15.45
CA SER A 49 3.87 20.29 14.56
C SER A 49 4.29 20.16 13.08
N SER A 50 5.27 20.96 12.64
CA SER A 50 5.83 20.88 11.29
C SER A 50 6.55 19.56 11.04
N TRP A 51 7.34 19.08 12.02
CA TRP A 51 8.00 17.78 11.94
C TRP A 51 6.99 16.63 11.86
N LYS A 52 5.95 16.65 12.70
CA LYS A 52 4.88 15.64 12.66
C LYS A 52 4.18 15.63 11.31
N ARG A 53 3.86 16.80 10.76
CA ARG A 53 3.24 16.92 9.43
C ARG A 53 4.17 16.38 8.34
N GLN A 54 5.46 16.71 8.38
CA GLN A 54 6.44 16.17 7.43
C GLN A 54 6.51 14.64 7.51
N LYS A 55 6.53 14.07 8.72
CA LYS A 55 6.57 12.61 8.91
C LYS A 55 5.30 11.91 8.43
N LEU A 56 4.14 12.54 8.57
CA LEU A 56 2.89 12.03 8.04
C LEU A 56 2.89 12.05 6.50
N GLU A 57 3.34 13.13 5.88
CA GLU A 57 3.47 13.20 4.41
C GLU A 57 4.50 12.19 3.87
N GLU A 58 5.64 12.02 4.53
CA GLU A 58 6.64 11.00 4.16
C GLU A 58 6.02 9.59 4.19
N ARG A 59 5.25 9.26 5.23
CA ARG A 59 4.54 7.97 5.31
C ARG A 59 3.47 7.83 4.22
N ARG A 60 2.71 8.89 3.97
CA ARG A 60 1.68 8.93 2.93
C ARG A 60 2.27 8.62 1.56
N ILE A 61 3.39 9.27 1.21
CA ILE A 61 4.11 9.04 -0.05
C ILE A 61 4.59 7.58 -0.12
N ALA A 62 5.24 7.07 0.93
CA ALA A 62 5.74 5.70 0.95
C ALA A 62 4.63 4.65 0.75
N VAL A 63 3.47 4.85 1.39
CA VAL A 63 2.31 3.97 1.22
C VAL A 63 1.73 4.08 -0.21
N ALA A 64 1.70 5.28 -0.79
CA ALA A 64 1.26 5.48 -2.17
C ALA A 64 2.18 4.78 -3.18
N GLU A 65 3.51 4.89 -3.00
CA GLU A 65 4.51 4.19 -3.81
C GLU A 65 4.33 2.67 -3.74
N GLN A 66 4.21 2.14 -2.51
CA GLN A 66 4.01 0.71 -2.29
C GLN A 66 2.72 0.19 -2.94
N ALA A 67 1.61 0.90 -2.76
CA ALA A 67 0.32 0.52 -3.32
C ALA A 67 0.34 0.55 -4.86
N LEU A 68 0.94 1.58 -5.46
CA LEU A 68 1.02 1.73 -6.92
C LEU A 68 1.93 0.66 -7.54
N ALA A 69 3.13 0.44 -6.96
CA ALA A 69 4.03 -0.62 -7.41
C ALA A 69 3.38 -2.01 -7.32
N LEU A 70 2.63 -2.26 -6.25
CA LEU A 70 1.90 -3.52 -6.08
C LEU A 70 0.76 -3.67 -7.09
N ALA A 71 0.05 -2.59 -7.42
CA ALA A 71 -1.01 -2.61 -8.43
C ALA A 71 -0.47 -3.05 -9.81
N PHE A 72 0.67 -2.51 -10.24
CA PHE A 72 1.32 -2.93 -11.50
C PHE A 72 1.79 -4.38 -11.47
N ARG A 73 2.41 -4.84 -10.37
CA ARG A 73 2.78 -6.27 -10.23
C ARG A 73 1.58 -7.20 -10.30
N ILE A 74 0.43 -6.76 -9.77
CA ILE A 74 -0.82 -7.54 -9.82
C ILE A 74 -1.42 -7.53 -11.23
N GLU A 75 -1.31 -6.43 -11.98
CA GLU A 75 -1.68 -6.38 -13.38
C GLU A 75 -0.91 -7.42 -14.20
N GLU A 76 0.42 -7.43 -14.09
CA GLU A 76 1.29 -8.41 -14.72
C GLU A 76 0.94 -9.85 -14.30
N ALA A 77 0.66 -10.06 -13.01
CA ALA A 77 0.23 -11.36 -12.50
C ALA A 77 -1.11 -11.81 -13.12
N PHE A 78 -2.06 -10.90 -13.36
CA PHE A 78 -3.30 -11.23 -14.05
C PHE A 78 -3.06 -11.63 -15.51
N GLU A 79 -2.14 -10.95 -16.20
CA GLU A 79 -1.75 -11.32 -17.56
C GLU A 79 -1.13 -12.73 -17.58
N GLN A 80 -0.23 -13.02 -16.63
CA GLN A 80 0.37 -14.35 -16.51
C GLN A 80 -0.67 -15.44 -16.20
N ILE A 81 -1.57 -15.20 -15.25
CA ILE A 81 -2.63 -16.16 -14.88
C ILE A 81 -3.49 -16.49 -16.10
N ARG A 82 -3.90 -15.47 -16.86
CA ARG A 82 -4.84 -15.60 -17.97
C ARG A 82 -4.19 -15.86 -19.32
N TYR A 83 -2.87 -16.03 -19.35
CA TYR A 83 -2.14 -16.25 -20.60
C TYR A 83 -2.60 -17.57 -21.26
N PRO A 84 -3.06 -17.56 -22.52
CA PRO A 84 -3.71 -18.72 -23.15
C PRO A 84 -2.77 -19.90 -23.38
N SER A 85 -1.47 -19.64 -23.53
CA SER A 85 -0.48 -20.70 -23.73
C SER A 85 0.07 -21.18 -22.40
N ALA A 86 0.14 -22.49 -22.23
CA ALA A 86 0.82 -23.15 -21.11
C ALA A 86 2.14 -23.75 -21.60
N THR A 87 3.21 -23.54 -20.87
CA THR A 87 4.51 -24.18 -21.14
C THR A 87 4.41 -25.68 -20.92
N ALA A 88 5.26 -26.47 -21.59
CA ALA A 88 5.27 -27.93 -21.41
C ALA A 88 5.50 -28.35 -19.94
N THR A 89 6.29 -27.58 -19.20
CA THR A 89 6.54 -27.79 -17.76
C THR A 89 5.32 -27.50 -16.91
N GLU A 90 4.59 -26.41 -17.20
CA GLU A 90 3.31 -26.12 -16.52
C GLU A 90 2.27 -27.20 -16.79
N GLN A 91 2.17 -27.67 -18.04
CA GLN A 91 1.24 -28.73 -18.40
C GLN A 91 1.56 -30.05 -17.68
N ALA A 92 2.84 -30.43 -17.62
CA ALA A 92 3.27 -31.63 -16.90
C ALA A 92 2.96 -31.54 -15.40
N ALA A 93 3.30 -30.41 -14.76
CA ALA A 93 3.01 -30.19 -13.34
C ALA A 93 1.50 -30.19 -13.04
N ALA A 94 0.70 -29.52 -13.87
CA ALA A 94 -0.75 -29.53 -13.75
C ALA A 94 -1.32 -30.94 -13.89
N PHE A 95 -0.80 -31.73 -14.84
CA PHE A 95 -1.21 -33.12 -15.03
C PHE A 95 -0.89 -33.99 -13.82
N GLU A 96 0.32 -33.90 -13.28
CA GLU A 96 0.72 -34.60 -12.04
C GLU A 96 -0.15 -34.18 -10.84
N ASN A 97 -0.42 -32.89 -10.69
CA ASN A 97 -1.29 -32.37 -9.64
C ASN A 97 -2.70 -32.96 -9.73
N MET A 98 -3.26 -33.06 -10.94
CA MET A 98 -4.59 -33.65 -11.15
C MET A 98 -4.62 -35.15 -10.83
N ILE A 99 -3.57 -35.90 -11.15
CA ILE A 99 -3.45 -37.31 -10.76
C ILE A 99 -3.34 -37.42 -9.24
N GLY A 100 -2.50 -36.59 -8.61
CA GLY A 100 -2.26 -36.61 -7.17
C GLY A 100 -3.51 -36.37 -6.33
N ILE A 101 -4.44 -35.52 -6.80
CA ILE A 101 -5.72 -35.26 -6.13
C ILE A 101 -6.85 -36.20 -6.58
N GLY A 102 -6.56 -37.18 -7.44
CA GLY A 102 -7.56 -38.10 -8.00
C GLY A 102 -8.60 -37.41 -8.88
N LEU A 103 -8.25 -36.29 -9.53
CA LEU A 103 -9.12 -35.62 -10.49
C LEU A 103 -9.18 -36.38 -11.81
N ILE A 104 -8.05 -36.94 -12.24
CA ILE A 104 -7.91 -37.78 -13.42
C ILE A 104 -7.10 -39.03 -13.09
N ASP A 105 -7.25 -40.05 -13.92
CA ASP A 105 -6.46 -41.29 -13.90
C ASP A 105 -5.98 -41.65 -15.31
N ASP A 106 -5.20 -42.72 -15.43
CA ASP A 106 -4.68 -43.24 -16.70
C ASP A 106 -5.78 -43.67 -17.69
N ARG A 107 -7.01 -43.86 -17.22
CA ARG A 107 -8.16 -44.28 -18.02
C ARG A 107 -9.04 -43.10 -18.48
N THR A 108 -8.80 -41.91 -17.92
CA THR A 108 -9.58 -40.71 -18.24
C THR A 108 -9.40 -40.36 -19.72
N PRO A 109 -10.49 -40.20 -20.50
CA PRO A 109 -10.44 -39.87 -21.92
C PRO A 109 -9.60 -38.63 -22.22
N ILE A 110 -8.90 -38.64 -23.35
CA ILE A 110 -8.00 -37.55 -23.78
C ILE A 110 -8.75 -36.22 -23.97
N GLU A 111 -10.02 -36.28 -24.38
CA GLU A 111 -10.90 -35.13 -24.55
C GLU A 111 -11.22 -34.46 -23.22
N ILE A 112 -11.31 -35.24 -22.13
CA ILE A 112 -11.55 -34.69 -20.79
C ILE A 112 -10.27 -34.11 -20.22
N ARG A 113 -9.13 -34.78 -20.42
CA ARG A 113 -7.82 -34.28 -20.00
C ARG A 113 -7.49 -32.94 -20.66
N SER A 114 -7.66 -32.86 -21.97
CA SER A 114 -7.40 -31.62 -22.74
C SER A 114 -8.28 -30.45 -22.30
N ARG A 115 -9.50 -30.72 -21.80
CA ARG A 115 -10.40 -29.69 -21.23
C ARG A 115 -10.02 -29.27 -19.81
N LEU A 116 -9.59 -30.22 -18.98
CA LEU A 116 -9.22 -29.94 -17.59
C LEU A 116 -7.89 -29.21 -17.47
N LEU A 117 -6.95 -29.50 -18.37
CA LEU A 117 -5.57 -29.05 -18.28
C LEU A 117 -5.42 -27.52 -18.24
N PRO A 118 -6.05 -26.72 -19.14
CA PRO A 118 -5.94 -25.26 -19.08
C PRO A 118 -6.49 -24.66 -17.78
N ALA A 119 -7.60 -25.22 -17.26
CA ALA A 119 -8.20 -24.76 -16.02
C ALA A 119 -7.29 -25.07 -14.81
N GLN A 120 -6.64 -26.25 -14.79
CA GLN A 120 -5.68 -26.58 -13.73
C GLN A 120 -4.44 -25.68 -13.79
N VAL A 121 -3.90 -25.43 -14.99
CA VAL A 121 -2.76 -24.51 -15.17
C VAL A 121 -3.12 -23.12 -14.62
N ALA A 122 -4.33 -22.62 -14.88
CA ALA A 122 -4.78 -21.36 -14.33
C ALA A 122 -4.84 -21.38 -12.79
N VAL A 123 -5.35 -22.46 -12.19
CA VAL A 123 -5.34 -22.64 -10.71
C VAL A 123 -3.92 -22.63 -10.16
N ASP A 124 -2.98 -23.33 -10.80
CA ASP A 124 -1.59 -23.40 -10.36
C ASP A 124 -0.92 -22.02 -10.44
N ARG A 125 -1.18 -21.24 -11.50
CA ARG A 125 -0.71 -19.84 -11.63
C ARG A 125 -1.35 -18.91 -10.59
N ILE A 126 -2.64 -19.07 -10.28
CA ILE A 126 -3.33 -18.33 -9.21
C ILE A 126 -2.71 -18.62 -7.85
N ASN A 127 -2.31 -19.87 -7.62
CA ASN A 127 -1.65 -20.29 -6.39
C ASN A 127 -0.23 -19.73 -6.30
N ALA A 128 0.54 -19.78 -7.38
CA ALA A 128 1.90 -19.23 -7.46
C ALA A 128 1.95 -17.72 -7.18
N THR A 129 0.89 -16.98 -7.56
CA THR A 129 0.77 -15.54 -7.33
C THR A 129 0.15 -15.18 -5.97
N SER A 130 -0.22 -16.15 -5.13
CA SER A 130 -0.83 -15.89 -3.81
C SER A 130 -0.04 -14.93 -2.90
N PRO A 131 1.31 -14.98 -2.85
CA PRO A 131 2.09 -14.02 -2.05
C PRO A 131 1.80 -12.55 -2.38
N LEU A 132 1.59 -12.22 -3.66
CA LEU A 132 1.25 -10.85 -4.09
C LEU A 132 -0.06 -10.36 -3.47
N PHE A 133 -1.05 -11.26 -3.35
CA PHE A 133 -2.36 -10.91 -2.80
C PHE A 133 -2.38 -10.92 -1.26
N LEU A 134 -1.41 -11.57 -0.63
CA LEU A 134 -1.13 -11.39 0.80
C LEU A 134 -0.53 -10.00 1.05
N GLU A 135 0.49 -9.60 0.26
CA GLU A 135 1.05 -8.24 0.29
C GLU A 135 -0.06 -7.19 0.09
N LEU A 136 -0.99 -7.43 -0.84
CA LEU A 136 -2.15 -6.55 -1.07
C LEU A 136 -3.01 -6.40 0.18
N SER A 137 -3.28 -7.51 0.86
CA SER A 137 -4.10 -7.53 2.07
C SER A 137 -3.44 -6.77 3.22
N GLU A 138 -2.11 -6.74 3.27
CA GLU A 138 -1.32 -5.97 4.24
C GLU A 138 -1.28 -4.47 3.93
N VAL A 139 -1.23 -4.11 2.64
CA VAL A 139 -1.20 -2.70 2.19
C VAL A 139 -2.59 -2.04 2.29
N MET A 140 -3.67 -2.80 2.15
CA MET A 140 -5.05 -2.28 2.25
C MET A 140 -5.38 -1.49 3.54
N PRO A 141 -5.07 -1.95 4.77
CA PRO A 141 -5.31 -1.16 5.97
C PRO A 141 -4.43 0.11 6.02
N LEU A 142 -3.20 0.05 5.52
CA LEU A 142 -2.31 1.21 5.47
C LEU A 142 -2.82 2.27 4.50
N THR A 143 -3.28 1.86 3.33
CA THR A 143 -3.87 2.78 2.34
C THR A 143 -5.14 3.43 2.89
N ARG A 144 -5.99 2.71 3.62
CA ARG A 144 -7.15 3.32 4.32
C ARG A 144 -6.75 4.33 5.40
N ALA A 145 -5.63 4.10 6.07
CA ALA A 145 -5.17 4.98 7.16
C ALA A 145 -4.49 6.25 6.66
N PHE A 146 -3.69 6.16 5.58
CA PHE A 146 -2.83 7.25 5.11
C PHE A 146 -3.29 7.89 3.80
N LEU A 147 -4.17 7.24 3.04
CA LEU A 147 -4.66 7.70 1.74
C LEU A 147 -6.19 7.87 1.75
N HIS A 148 -6.75 8.13 0.59
CA HIS A 148 -8.19 8.27 0.40
C HIS A 148 -8.88 6.91 0.41
N ARG A 149 -10.13 6.89 0.86
CA ARG A 149 -10.97 5.69 0.89
C ARG A 149 -11.08 5.04 -0.49
N ASP A 150 -11.23 5.84 -1.54
CA ASP A 150 -11.40 5.40 -2.93
C ASP A 150 -10.21 4.56 -3.42
N VAL A 151 -8.97 4.93 -3.05
CA VAL A 151 -7.76 4.15 -3.37
C VAL A 151 -7.88 2.73 -2.82
N ALA A 152 -8.28 2.62 -1.55
CA ALA A 152 -8.42 1.31 -0.91
C ALA A 152 -9.56 0.49 -1.52
N GLU A 153 -10.62 1.14 -2.01
CA GLU A 153 -11.72 0.48 -2.72
C GLU A 153 -11.27 -0.09 -4.07
N HIS A 154 -10.42 0.62 -4.82
CA HIS A 154 -9.79 0.07 -6.03
C HIS A 154 -8.88 -1.14 -5.73
N LEU A 155 -8.15 -1.15 -4.62
CA LEU A 155 -7.38 -2.32 -4.20
C LEU A 155 -8.29 -3.52 -3.83
N VAL A 156 -9.45 -3.26 -3.22
CA VAL A 156 -10.47 -4.30 -2.99
C VAL A 156 -10.95 -4.88 -4.32
N GLU A 157 -11.17 -4.03 -5.32
CA GLU A 157 -11.62 -4.44 -6.66
C GLU A 157 -10.63 -5.41 -7.32
N LEU A 158 -9.31 -5.16 -7.24
CA LEU A 158 -8.28 -6.11 -7.70
C LEU A 158 -8.39 -7.47 -7.00
N ARG A 159 -8.61 -7.49 -5.68
CA ARG A 159 -8.83 -8.75 -4.94
C ARG A 159 -10.10 -9.48 -5.41
N GLN A 160 -11.17 -8.74 -5.68
CA GLN A 160 -12.41 -9.30 -6.21
C GLN A 160 -12.21 -9.89 -7.61
N HIS A 161 -11.44 -9.24 -8.47
CA HIS A 161 -11.07 -9.80 -9.77
C HIS A 161 -10.36 -11.14 -9.62
N ARG A 162 -9.38 -11.27 -8.71
CA ARG A 162 -8.76 -12.57 -8.42
C ARG A 162 -9.79 -13.61 -8.00
N GLN A 163 -10.66 -13.27 -7.05
CA GLN A 163 -11.69 -14.20 -6.57
C GLN A 163 -12.60 -14.68 -7.69
N ARG A 164 -12.98 -13.80 -8.64
CA ARG A 164 -13.78 -14.15 -9.81
C ARG A 164 -13.06 -15.13 -10.74
N ILE A 165 -11.77 -14.92 -11.02
CA ILE A 165 -10.97 -15.87 -11.81
C ILE A 165 -10.85 -17.21 -11.07
N THR A 166 -10.51 -17.18 -9.78
CA THR A 166 -10.38 -18.40 -8.98
C THR A 166 -11.68 -19.22 -8.99
N HIS A 167 -12.82 -18.56 -8.79
CA HIS A 167 -14.12 -19.23 -8.83
C HIS A 167 -14.41 -19.83 -10.21
N ALA A 168 -14.20 -19.07 -11.28
CA ALA A 168 -14.43 -19.55 -12.65
C ALA A 168 -13.52 -20.75 -13.00
N ALA A 169 -12.24 -20.71 -12.59
CA ALA A 169 -11.30 -21.80 -12.83
C ALA A 169 -11.69 -23.08 -12.05
N LEU A 170 -12.10 -22.94 -10.79
CA LEU A 170 -12.58 -24.06 -9.99
C LEU A 170 -13.89 -24.64 -10.52
N GLU A 171 -14.82 -23.80 -10.96
CA GLU A 171 -16.06 -24.25 -11.61
C GLU A 171 -15.78 -25.03 -12.90
N LEU A 172 -14.82 -24.61 -13.72
CA LEU A 172 -14.42 -25.35 -14.92
C LEU A 172 -13.90 -26.75 -14.58
N LEU A 173 -13.06 -26.86 -13.54
CA LEU A 173 -12.56 -28.15 -13.05
C LEU A 173 -13.67 -29.05 -12.49
N GLN A 174 -14.61 -28.48 -11.74
CA GLN A 174 -15.74 -29.22 -11.16
C GLN A 174 -16.72 -29.68 -12.23
N ASN A 175 -17.08 -28.82 -13.18
CA ASN A 175 -18.11 -29.13 -14.19
C ASN A 175 -17.63 -30.09 -15.28
N ALA A 176 -16.33 -30.13 -15.57
CA ALA A 176 -15.76 -31.14 -16.45
C ALA A 176 -16.04 -32.58 -15.99
N ARG A 177 -16.24 -32.82 -14.67
CA ARG A 177 -16.68 -34.12 -14.16
C ARG A 177 -18.15 -34.43 -14.47
N HIS A 178 -18.99 -33.40 -14.59
CA HIS A 178 -20.43 -33.55 -14.78
C HIS A 178 -20.85 -33.59 -16.25
N ALA A 179 -20.07 -33.02 -17.16
CA ALA A 179 -20.36 -32.94 -18.59
C ALA A 179 -20.54 -34.31 -19.29
N GLN A 180 -20.06 -35.41 -18.70
CA GLN A 180 -20.34 -36.77 -19.21
C GLN A 180 -21.83 -37.16 -19.12
N ARG A 181 -22.65 -36.43 -18.37
CA ARG A 181 -24.06 -36.77 -18.10
C ARG A 181 -25.06 -35.99 -18.97
N ALA A 182 -24.61 -35.07 -19.81
CA ALA A 182 -25.48 -34.30 -20.70
C ALA A 182 -26.04 -35.20 -21.82
N GLN A 183 -27.31 -35.57 -21.70
CA GLN A 183 -27.98 -36.51 -22.62
C GLN A 183 -28.75 -35.81 -23.75
N THR A 184 -29.10 -34.53 -23.59
CA THR A 184 -29.91 -33.79 -24.56
C THR A 184 -29.10 -32.68 -25.24
N GLU A 185 -29.43 -32.39 -26.50
CA GLU A 185 -28.75 -31.33 -27.28
C GLU A 185 -28.89 -29.96 -26.60
N ASN A 186 -30.07 -29.63 -26.09
CA ASN A 186 -30.30 -28.39 -25.34
C ASN A 186 -29.44 -28.27 -24.07
N GLN A 187 -29.08 -29.38 -23.43
CA GLN A 187 -28.15 -29.36 -22.28
C GLN A 187 -26.72 -29.08 -22.76
N ARG A 188 -26.31 -29.67 -23.88
CA ARG A 188 -24.98 -29.45 -24.46
C ARG A 188 -24.77 -28.00 -24.86
N GLU A 189 -25.74 -27.39 -25.54
CA GLU A 189 -25.68 -25.97 -25.92
C GLU A 189 -25.58 -25.04 -24.70
N ARG A 190 -26.35 -25.34 -23.63
CA ARG A 190 -26.30 -24.56 -22.38
C ARG A 190 -24.96 -24.72 -21.67
N GLU A 191 -24.42 -25.94 -21.62
CA GLU A 191 -23.12 -26.22 -21.02
C GLU A 191 -21.98 -25.58 -21.81
N GLU A 192 -22.05 -25.60 -23.14
CA GLU A 192 -21.09 -24.93 -24.01
C GLU A 192 -21.12 -23.42 -23.84
N LYS A 193 -22.31 -22.82 -23.82
CA LYS A 193 -22.45 -21.39 -23.56
C LYS A 193 -21.89 -21.02 -22.18
N TRP A 194 -22.28 -21.75 -21.14
CA TRP A 194 -21.79 -21.55 -19.78
C TRP A 194 -20.26 -21.70 -19.71
N ARG A 195 -19.70 -22.70 -20.39
CA ARG A 195 -18.25 -22.94 -20.45
C ARG A 195 -17.54 -21.77 -21.12
N ASN A 196 -18.01 -21.35 -22.29
CA ASN A 196 -17.42 -20.23 -23.03
C ASN A 196 -17.43 -18.94 -22.20
N GLU A 197 -18.47 -18.70 -21.40
CA GLU A 197 -18.53 -17.57 -20.47
C GLU A 197 -17.50 -17.66 -19.34
N ARG A 198 -17.24 -18.86 -18.80
CA ARG A 198 -16.21 -19.06 -17.76
C ARG A 198 -14.80 -19.05 -18.32
N GLU A 199 -14.58 -19.67 -19.47
CA GLU A 199 -13.29 -19.67 -20.17
C GLU A 199 -12.87 -18.23 -20.51
N ALA A 200 -13.79 -17.37 -20.96
CA ALA A 200 -13.49 -15.96 -21.21
C ALA A 200 -13.00 -15.18 -19.97
N ILE A 201 -13.36 -15.63 -18.75
CA ILE A 201 -12.86 -15.04 -17.49
C ILE A 201 -11.46 -15.57 -17.18
N VAL A 202 -11.23 -16.87 -17.39
CA VAL A 202 -9.99 -17.55 -16.98
C VAL A 202 -8.87 -17.38 -18.00
N ILE A 203 -9.19 -17.39 -19.28
CA ILE A 203 -8.25 -17.37 -20.39
C ILE A 203 -8.50 -16.11 -21.22
N SER A 204 -7.43 -15.37 -21.50
CA SER A 204 -7.46 -14.26 -22.46
C SER A 204 -7.49 -14.85 -23.87
N ASP A 205 -8.49 -14.47 -24.64
CA ASP A 205 -8.57 -14.76 -26.07
C ASP A 205 -8.06 -13.52 -26.83
N GLU A 206 -6.96 -13.65 -27.58
CA GLU A 206 -6.38 -12.53 -28.33
C GLU A 206 -7.33 -11.99 -29.41
N ASP A 207 -8.21 -12.84 -29.94
CA ASP A 207 -9.13 -12.50 -31.03
C ASP A 207 -10.43 -11.84 -30.55
N ARG A 208 -10.68 -11.79 -29.22
CA ARG A 208 -11.90 -11.23 -28.64
C ARG A 208 -11.59 -10.02 -27.76
N LEU A 209 -12.54 -9.09 -27.71
CA LEU A 209 -12.48 -7.97 -26.78
C LEU A 209 -12.51 -8.52 -25.35
N ASP A 210 -11.35 -8.52 -24.69
CA ASP A 210 -11.21 -8.98 -23.32
C ASP A 210 -11.74 -7.93 -22.33
N VAL A 211 -13.05 -8.00 -22.09
CA VAL A 211 -13.76 -7.14 -21.13
C VAL A 211 -13.13 -7.22 -19.73
N PHE A 212 -12.59 -8.38 -19.36
CA PHE A 212 -12.02 -8.59 -18.04
C PHE A 212 -10.64 -7.92 -17.90
N ARG A 213 -9.78 -8.02 -18.92
CA ARG A 213 -8.53 -7.26 -18.98
C ARG A 213 -8.81 -5.75 -18.97
N GLY A 214 -9.80 -5.30 -19.74
CA GLY A 214 -10.24 -3.91 -19.71
C GLY A 214 -10.63 -3.44 -18.30
N ALA A 215 -11.35 -4.27 -17.53
CA ALA A 215 -11.71 -3.95 -16.14
C ALA A 215 -10.48 -3.82 -15.22
N ILE A 216 -9.52 -4.75 -15.31
CA ILE A 216 -8.27 -4.69 -14.54
C ILE A 216 -7.48 -3.43 -14.91
N ASN A 217 -7.25 -3.19 -16.20
CA ASN A 217 -6.46 -2.04 -16.67
C ASN A 217 -7.13 -0.72 -16.26
N ASN A 218 -8.46 -0.64 -16.32
CA ASN A 218 -9.20 0.53 -15.83
C ASN A 218 -9.08 0.70 -14.30
N CYS A 219 -9.01 -0.38 -13.54
CA CYS A 219 -8.76 -0.32 -12.10
C CYS A 219 -7.34 0.20 -11.79
N VAL A 220 -6.33 -0.32 -12.49
CA VAL A 220 -4.93 0.11 -12.34
C VAL A 220 -4.74 1.55 -12.80
N ALA A 221 -5.35 1.96 -13.92
CA ALA A 221 -5.31 3.33 -14.40
C ALA A 221 -5.96 4.32 -13.42
N ARG A 222 -7.04 3.93 -12.73
CA ARG A 222 -7.64 4.75 -11.65
C ARG A 222 -6.68 4.90 -10.46
N LEU A 223 -6.00 3.82 -10.07
CA LEU A 223 -4.97 3.86 -9.03
C LEU A 223 -3.79 4.75 -9.43
N ASP A 224 -3.27 4.64 -10.66
CA ASP A 224 -2.21 5.52 -11.16
C ASP A 224 -2.65 6.99 -11.23
N GLY A 225 -3.89 7.25 -11.68
CA GLY A 225 -4.44 8.60 -11.72
C GLY A 225 -4.52 9.27 -10.32
N GLN A 226 -4.82 8.49 -9.28
CA GLN A 226 -4.92 8.99 -7.91
C GLN A 226 -3.57 9.04 -7.17
N LEU A 227 -2.73 8.03 -7.35
CA LEU A 227 -1.45 7.89 -6.62
C LEU A 227 -0.27 8.53 -7.35
N GLY A 228 -0.28 8.54 -8.67
CA GLY A 228 0.76 9.11 -9.51
C GLY A 228 1.12 10.56 -9.15
N PRO A 229 0.15 11.48 -8.94
CA PRO A 229 0.46 12.83 -8.48
C PRO A 229 1.19 12.87 -7.12
N ILE A 230 0.80 12.01 -6.18
CA ILE A 230 1.42 11.93 -4.84
C ILE A 230 2.88 11.49 -4.96
N VAL A 231 3.14 10.45 -5.77
CA VAL A 231 4.48 9.89 -5.99
C VAL A 231 5.38 10.87 -6.77
N ARG A 232 4.87 11.52 -7.81
CA ARG A 232 5.64 12.45 -8.65
C ARG A 232 6.08 13.72 -7.90
N ILE A 233 5.30 14.18 -6.92
CA ILE A 233 5.68 15.33 -6.08
C ILE A 233 6.99 15.03 -5.33
N ASP A 234 7.17 13.82 -4.81
CA ASP A 234 8.36 13.46 -4.03
C ASP A 234 9.63 13.44 -4.89
N ILE A 235 9.55 12.88 -6.10
CA ILE A 235 10.67 12.84 -7.05
C ILE A 235 11.18 14.26 -7.33
N ASN A 236 10.27 15.20 -7.59
CA ASN A 236 10.61 16.61 -7.84
C ASN A 236 11.24 17.28 -6.60
N VAL A 237 10.74 16.98 -5.40
CA VAL A 237 11.29 17.53 -4.15
C VAL A 237 12.70 16.99 -3.89
N ARG A 238 12.93 15.68 -4.08
CA ARG A 238 14.26 15.06 -3.93
C ARG A 238 15.24 15.65 -4.94
N GLN A 239 14.88 15.75 -6.22
CA GLN A 239 15.72 16.34 -7.26
C GLN A 239 16.13 17.78 -6.94
N ARG A 240 15.20 18.62 -6.46
CA ARG A 240 15.51 19.99 -6.04
C ARG A 240 16.46 20.06 -4.83
N ARG A 241 16.33 19.14 -3.86
CA ARG A 241 17.27 19.05 -2.72
C ARG A 241 18.68 18.69 -3.19
N PHE A 242 18.82 17.71 -4.09
CA PHE A 242 20.12 17.34 -4.67
C PHE A 242 20.77 18.50 -5.44
N GLN A 243 20.00 19.22 -6.25
CA GLN A 243 20.50 20.40 -6.98
C GLN A 243 21.01 21.51 -6.03
N ARG A 244 20.32 21.78 -4.92
CA ARG A 244 20.75 22.78 -3.93
C ARG A 244 22.03 22.38 -3.20
N ILE A 245 22.22 21.09 -2.90
CA ILE A 245 23.45 20.59 -2.27
C ILE A 245 24.62 20.67 -3.25
N ALA A 246 24.39 20.35 -4.53
CA ALA A 246 25.42 20.43 -5.56
C ALA A 246 25.92 21.87 -5.79
N ILE A 247 25.04 22.88 -5.74
CA ILE A 247 25.42 24.30 -5.89
C ILE A 247 26.26 24.80 -4.71
N LYS A 248 25.95 24.40 -3.47
CA LYS A 248 26.71 24.84 -2.28
C LYS A 248 28.12 24.23 -2.16
N ARG A 249 28.45 23.22 -2.96
CA ARG A 249 29.76 22.55 -2.96
C ARG A 249 30.69 23.05 -4.07
N ARG A 250 30.23 23.98 -4.91
CA ARG A 250 31.05 24.72 -5.87
C ARG A 250 31.35 26.10 -5.31
#